data_AF-A0A848YFG9-F1
#
_entry.id   AF-A0A848YFG9-F1
#
_cell.length_a   1.000
_cell.length_b   1.000
_cell.length_c   1.000
_cell.angle_alpha   90.00
_cell.angle_beta   90.00
_cell.angle_gamma   90.00
#
_symmetry.space_group_name_H-M   'P 1'
#
loop_
_entity.id
_entity.type
_entity.pdbx_description
1 polymer ?
#
loop_
_entity_poly.entity_id
_entity_poly.type
_entity_poly.pdbx_seq_one_letter_code
_entity_poly.pdbx_strand_id
1 'polypeptide(L)'
;MTNANAASAGLPAVATDLSLRDVRAALNAGWADFRACPAYGVVFALIFVVSGLGLAFALIERGEIFWLILAAAGFPLLAPFTAVGLYEVSRRRENGLPIDWGNVLGALKGRGDEQILSMGLLLFVAFGFWIIIAHTVFSIFVVEAGAGSESLAFLLTQTGLTMLAVGSIIGAIIALVFYVATVFSLPMLVDRKVSFVAAIITSIRAFRANPLVLLCWAVFIAVTLFIAMAPLFLGLIVALPVLGHATWHLHRRTVQ
;
A
#
# COMPACT_ATOMS: atom_id res chain seq x y z
N MET A 1 -28.45 9.97 26.07
CA MET A 1 -27.72 11.13 25.53
C MET A 1 -26.22 10.93 25.78
N THR A 2 -25.59 10.04 25.02
CA THR A 2 -24.18 9.67 25.20
C THR A 2 -23.76 9.06 23.87
N ASN A 3 -23.11 9.83 23.00
CA ASN A 3 -22.29 9.41 21.85
C ASN A 3 -21.97 10.57 20.87
N ALA A 4 -22.57 11.75 21.04
CA ALA A 4 -22.26 12.92 20.20
C ALA A 4 -21.02 13.72 20.64
N ASN A 5 -20.50 13.50 21.87
CA ASN A 5 -19.40 14.28 22.45
C ASN A 5 -17.99 13.72 22.21
N ALA A 6 -17.83 12.62 21.46
CA ALA A 6 -16.51 12.10 21.09
C ALA A 6 -15.97 12.69 19.77
N ALA A 7 -16.77 13.46 19.04
CA ALA A 7 -16.43 14.00 17.73
C ALA A 7 -15.72 15.38 17.76
N SER A 8 -15.37 15.89 18.95
CA SER A 8 -14.72 17.19 19.15
C SER A 8 -13.27 17.09 19.64
N ALA A 9 -12.59 15.96 19.42
CA ALA A 9 -11.14 15.98 19.36
C ALA A 9 -10.76 16.51 17.96
N GLY A 10 -10.19 17.72 17.90
CA GLY A 10 -9.78 18.33 16.63
C GLY A 10 -8.90 17.38 15.80
N LEU A 11 -9.10 17.39 14.48
CA LEU A 11 -8.24 16.64 13.57
C LEU A 11 -6.77 17.00 13.83
N PRO A 12 -5.84 16.02 13.82
CA PRO A 12 -4.42 16.29 14.04
C PRO A 12 -3.87 17.41 13.15
N ALA A 13 -2.83 18.06 13.67
CA ALA A 13 -2.11 19.06 12.92
C ALA A 13 -1.26 18.39 11.84
N VAL A 14 -1.04 19.11 10.74
CA VAL A 14 -0.36 18.61 9.55
C VAL A 14 0.73 19.61 9.20
N ALA A 15 1.97 19.13 9.11
CA ALA A 15 3.10 19.94 8.66
C ALA A 15 2.90 20.41 7.21
N THR A 16 3.36 21.62 6.89
CA THR A 16 3.22 22.24 5.56
C THR A 16 4.55 22.43 4.83
N ASP A 17 5.65 22.02 5.45
CA ASP A 17 7.02 22.27 5.04
C ASP A 17 7.83 20.97 4.82
N LEU A 18 7.13 19.87 4.51
CA LEU A 18 7.78 18.59 4.26
C LEU A 18 8.74 18.72 3.07
N SER A 19 9.94 18.18 3.22
CA SER A 19 11.00 18.26 2.22
C SER A 19 11.49 16.87 1.78
N LEU A 20 12.24 16.80 0.67
CA LEU A 20 12.90 15.55 0.25
C LEU A 20 13.94 15.05 1.27
N ARG A 21 14.44 15.93 2.15
CA ARG A 21 15.33 15.51 3.24
C ARG A 21 14.58 14.67 4.27
N ASP A 22 13.31 14.97 4.52
CA ASP A 22 12.45 14.20 5.41
C ASP A 22 12.16 12.81 4.84
N VAL A 23 11.91 12.72 3.53
CA VAL A 23 11.78 11.44 2.83
C VAL A 23 13.05 10.60 2.96
N ARG A 24 14.23 11.21 2.72
CA ARG A 24 15.51 10.51 2.88
C ARG A 24 15.77 10.08 4.32
N ALA A 25 15.44 10.92 5.30
CA ALA A 25 15.59 10.60 6.71
C ALA A 25 14.65 9.47 7.12
N ALA A 26 13.41 9.48 6.63
CA ALA A 26 12.43 8.42 6.84
C ALA A 26 12.89 7.09 6.23
N LEU A 27 13.44 7.10 5.01
CA LEU A 27 14.04 5.92 4.37
C LEU A 27 15.21 5.34 5.17
N ASN A 28 16.13 6.20 5.64
CA ASN A 28 17.25 5.76 6.46
C ASN A 28 16.78 5.13 7.79
N ALA A 29 15.77 5.75 8.42
CA ALA A 29 15.17 5.23 9.64
C ALA A 29 14.43 3.90 9.38
N GLY A 30 13.72 3.78 8.26
CA GLY A 30 13.08 2.54 7.84
C GLY A 30 14.07 1.39 7.60
N TRP A 31 15.23 1.71 7.00
CA TRP A 31 16.32 0.76 6.84
C TRP A 31 16.97 0.36 8.18
N ALA A 32 17.08 1.31 9.12
CA ALA A 32 17.58 1.03 10.46
C ALA A 32 16.62 0.13 11.25
N ASP A 33 15.31 0.36 11.15
CA ASP A 33 14.28 -0.48 11.77
C ASP A 33 14.31 -1.90 11.20
N PHE A 34 14.35 -2.04 9.87
CA PHE A 34 14.41 -3.35 9.23
C PHE A 34 15.66 -4.14 9.64
N ARG A 35 16.84 -3.51 9.67
CA ARG A 35 18.08 -4.18 10.10
C ARG A 35 18.07 -4.57 11.57
N ALA A 36 17.41 -3.77 12.42
CA ALA A 36 17.31 -4.08 13.85
C ALA A 36 16.29 -5.18 14.15
N CYS A 37 15.22 -5.27 13.35
CA CYS A 37 14.09 -6.17 13.56
C CYS A 37 13.69 -6.94 12.29
N PRO A 38 14.63 -7.67 11.63
CA PRO A 38 14.41 -8.21 10.29
C PRO A 38 13.34 -9.31 10.25
N ALA A 39 13.21 -10.09 11.33
CA ALA A 39 12.26 -11.20 11.39
C ALA A 39 10.81 -10.77 11.14
N TYR A 40 10.39 -9.63 11.71
CA TYR A 40 9.05 -9.08 11.49
C TYR A 40 8.85 -8.70 10.04
N GLY A 41 9.81 -7.96 9.47
CA GLY A 41 9.82 -7.59 8.06
C GLY A 41 9.67 -8.78 7.13
N VAL A 42 10.53 -9.79 7.31
CA VAL A 42 10.54 -10.99 6.47
C VAL A 42 9.21 -11.74 6.56
N VAL A 43 8.65 -11.94 7.76
CA VAL A 43 7.37 -12.67 7.92
C VAL A 43 6.22 -11.93 7.23
N PHE A 44 6.07 -10.62 7.43
CA PHE A 44 5.01 -9.86 6.76
C PHE A 44 5.19 -9.82 5.25
N ALA A 45 6.43 -9.70 4.76
CA ALA A 45 6.70 -9.72 3.33
C ALA A 45 6.48 -11.10 2.69
N LEU A 46 6.77 -12.19 3.41
CA LEU A 46 6.53 -13.55 2.93
C LEU A 46 5.05 -13.82 2.65
N ILE A 47 4.12 -13.16 3.34
CA ILE A 47 2.69 -13.24 3.01
C ILE A 47 2.46 -12.80 1.56
N PHE A 48 3.14 -11.76 1.09
CA PHE A 48 3.03 -11.27 -0.29
C PHE A 48 3.73 -12.20 -1.26
N VAL A 49 4.95 -12.62 -0.94
CA VAL A 49 5.71 -13.52 -1.82
C VAL A 49 4.95 -14.82 -2.04
N VAL A 50 4.49 -15.47 -0.97
CA VAL A 50 3.77 -16.74 -1.04
C VAL A 50 2.42 -16.56 -1.73
N SER A 51 1.67 -15.50 -1.42
CA SER A 51 0.38 -15.25 -2.07
C SER A 51 0.53 -14.94 -3.56
N GLY A 52 1.54 -14.15 -3.92
CA GLY A 52 1.85 -13.81 -5.32
C GLY A 52 2.31 -15.01 -6.13
N LEU A 53 3.21 -15.84 -5.58
CA LEU A 53 3.66 -17.07 -6.22
C LEU A 53 2.55 -18.11 -6.32
N GLY A 54 1.74 -18.27 -5.25
CA GLY A 54 0.59 -19.17 -5.25
C GLY A 54 -0.46 -18.77 -6.28
N LEU A 55 -0.76 -17.47 -6.39
CA LEU A 55 -1.66 -16.95 -7.41
C LEU A 55 -1.08 -17.13 -8.81
N ALA A 56 0.21 -16.85 -9.02
CA ALA A 56 0.89 -17.05 -10.29
C ALA A 56 0.82 -18.52 -10.73
N PHE A 57 1.17 -19.45 -9.84
CA PHE A 57 1.07 -20.88 -10.09
C PHE A 57 -0.36 -21.28 -10.48
N ALA A 58 -1.35 -20.85 -9.69
CA ALA A 58 -2.75 -21.19 -9.92
C ALA A 58 -3.32 -20.65 -11.24
N LEU A 59 -2.86 -19.48 -11.70
CA LEU A 59 -3.31 -18.89 -12.96
C LEU A 59 -2.58 -19.48 -14.17
N ILE A 60 -1.29 -19.79 -14.04
CA ILE A 60 -0.51 -20.45 -15.09
C ILE A 60 -1.07 -21.85 -15.38
N GLU A 61 -1.37 -22.62 -14.33
CA GLU A 61 -2.00 -23.95 -14.46
C GLU A 61 -3.37 -23.89 -15.17
N ARG A 62 -4.10 -22.77 -15.04
CA ARG A 62 -5.39 -22.55 -15.71
C ARG A 62 -5.26 -21.95 -17.12
N GLY A 63 -4.06 -21.61 -17.57
CA GLY A 63 -3.85 -20.89 -18.84
C GLY A 63 -4.28 -19.41 -18.79
N GLU A 64 -4.53 -18.86 -17.61
CA GLU A 64 -5.10 -17.53 -17.38
C GLU A 64 -4.02 -16.47 -17.10
N ILE A 65 -2.90 -16.50 -17.84
CA ILE A 65 -1.71 -15.71 -17.52
C ILE A 65 -1.95 -14.19 -17.53
N PHE A 66 -2.93 -13.69 -18.28
CA PHE A 66 -3.28 -12.27 -18.24
C PHE A 66 -3.84 -11.82 -16.90
N TRP A 67 -4.62 -12.67 -16.22
CA TRP A 67 -5.12 -12.36 -14.89
C TRP A 67 -3.98 -12.12 -13.90
N LEU A 68 -2.82 -12.73 -14.12
CA LEU A 68 -1.64 -12.47 -13.31
C LEU A 68 -1.14 -11.03 -13.47
N ILE A 69 -1.17 -10.47 -14.68
CA ILE A 69 -0.78 -9.08 -14.94
C ILE A 69 -1.72 -8.12 -14.22
N LEU A 70 -3.03 -8.36 -14.33
CA LEU A 70 -4.06 -7.54 -13.68
C LEU A 70 -3.97 -7.60 -12.15
N ALA A 71 -3.80 -8.81 -11.60
CA ALA A 71 -3.66 -9.03 -10.17
C ALA A 71 -2.36 -8.43 -9.64
N ALA A 72 -1.24 -8.63 -10.35
CA ALA A 72 0.05 -8.06 -9.99
C ALA A 72 0.00 -6.53 -9.97
N ALA A 73 -0.64 -5.90 -10.95
CA ALA A 73 -0.80 -4.43 -10.99
C ALA A 73 -1.62 -3.89 -9.80
N GLY A 74 -2.59 -4.65 -9.30
CA GLY A 74 -3.37 -4.26 -8.11
C GLY A 74 -2.74 -4.64 -6.77
N PHE A 75 -1.77 -5.56 -6.78
CA PHE A 75 -1.19 -6.16 -5.59
C PHE A 75 -0.65 -5.14 -4.56
N PRO A 76 0.01 -4.04 -4.98
CA PRO A 76 0.43 -2.99 -4.06
C PRO A 76 -0.71 -2.30 -3.29
N LEU A 77 -1.95 -2.32 -3.78
CA LEU A 77 -3.10 -1.68 -3.12
C LEU A 77 -3.46 -2.37 -1.79
N LEU A 78 -3.09 -3.65 -1.62
CA LEU A 78 -3.29 -4.41 -0.39
C LEU A 78 -2.10 -4.30 0.59
N ALA A 79 -0.94 -3.85 0.11
CA ALA A 79 0.28 -3.74 0.91
C ALA A 79 0.13 -2.90 2.19
N PRO A 80 -0.55 -1.73 2.19
CA PRO A 80 -0.64 -0.89 3.37
C PRO A 80 -1.22 -1.59 4.60
N PHE A 81 -2.19 -2.49 4.41
CA PHE A 81 -2.83 -3.21 5.53
C PHE A 81 -1.84 -4.14 6.24
N THR A 82 -1.01 -4.85 5.48
CA THR A 82 -0.01 -5.75 6.05
C THR A 82 1.15 -5.01 6.71
N ALA A 83 1.39 -3.77 6.31
CA ALA A 83 2.37 -2.90 6.94
C ALA A 83 1.96 -2.43 8.35
N VAL A 84 0.71 -2.67 8.80
CA VAL A 84 0.25 -2.34 10.16
C VAL A 84 1.15 -2.94 11.24
N GLY A 85 1.57 -4.20 11.08
CA GLY A 85 2.51 -4.82 12.01
C GLY A 85 3.88 -4.15 12.01
N LEU A 86 4.35 -3.70 10.84
CA LEU A 86 5.62 -2.99 10.70
C LEU A 86 5.57 -1.59 11.31
N TYR A 87 4.43 -0.90 11.18
CA TYR A 87 4.18 0.37 11.87
C TYR A 87 4.27 0.20 13.39
N GLU A 88 3.71 -0.88 13.94
CA GLU A 88 3.81 -1.18 15.36
C GLU A 88 5.26 -1.47 15.81
N VAL A 89 6.03 -2.21 14.99
CA VAL A 89 7.46 -2.45 15.26
C VAL A 89 8.22 -1.12 15.33
N SER A 90 8.03 -0.23 14.34
CA SER A 90 8.67 1.09 14.33
C SER A 90 8.21 1.95 15.51
N ARG A 91 6.91 1.97 15.83
CA ARG A 91 6.35 2.70 16.97
C ARG A 91 6.97 2.26 18.29
N ARG A 92 7.09 0.95 18.51
CA ARG A 92 7.68 0.40 19.73
C ARG A 92 9.16 0.70 19.82
N ARG A 93 9.89 0.53 18.71
CA ARG A 93 11.31 0.85 18.63
C ARG A 93 11.59 2.34 18.91
N GLU A 94 10.81 3.24 18.30
CA GLU A 94 10.90 4.69 18.52
C GLU A 94 10.65 5.07 19.99
N ASN A 95 9.70 4.39 20.65
CA ASN A 95 9.34 4.66 22.05
C ASN A 95 10.12 3.83 23.09
N GLY A 96 11.11 3.03 22.67
CA GLY A 96 11.87 2.15 23.58
C GLY A 96 11.03 1.07 24.26
N LEU A 97 9.90 0.68 23.66
CA LEU A 97 8.99 -0.33 24.19
C LEU A 97 9.45 -1.75 23.78
N PRO A 98 9.19 -2.78 24.60
CA PRO A 98 9.46 -4.17 24.23
C PRO A 98 8.77 -4.57 22.93
N ILE A 99 9.48 -5.29 22.06
CA ILE A 99 8.98 -5.78 20.78
C ILE A 99 8.85 -7.31 20.87
N ASP A 100 7.62 -7.81 20.79
CA ASP A 100 7.31 -9.24 20.73
C ASP A 100 6.11 -9.49 19.79
N TRP A 101 5.93 -10.74 19.38
CA TRP A 101 4.90 -11.12 18.40
C TRP A 101 3.47 -10.87 18.89
N GLY A 102 3.18 -11.11 20.17
CA GLY A 102 1.83 -10.89 20.71
C GLY A 102 1.42 -9.43 20.63
N ASN A 103 2.38 -8.55 20.91
CA ASN A 103 2.24 -7.12 20.81
C ASN A 103 2.13 -6.61 19.36
N VAL A 104 2.96 -7.10 18.45
CA VAL A 104 2.93 -6.71 17.03
C VAL A 104 1.65 -7.18 16.33
N LEU A 105 1.26 -8.44 16.52
CA LEU A 105 0.01 -8.97 15.97
C LEU A 105 -1.22 -8.40 16.68
N GLY A 106 -1.10 -8.06 17.96
CA GLY A 106 -2.14 -7.39 18.73
C GLY A 106 -2.53 -6.03 18.15
N ALA A 107 -1.59 -5.31 17.52
CA ALA A 107 -1.88 -4.02 16.88
C ALA A 107 -2.88 -4.13 15.72
N LEU A 108 -3.04 -5.30 15.09
CA LEU A 108 -4.05 -5.52 14.05
C LEU A 108 -5.48 -5.41 14.60
N LYS A 109 -5.67 -5.59 15.91
CA LYS A 109 -6.96 -5.44 16.59
C LYS A 109 -7.28 -3.98 16.94
N GLY A 110 -6.47 -3.03 16.50
CA GLY A 110 -6.64 -1.62 16.85
C GLY A 110 -6.46 -1.38 18.35
N ARG A 111 -7.20 -0.42 18.89
CA ARG A 111 -7.07 0.01 20.30
C ARG A 111 -8.29 -0.36 21.13
N GLY A 112 -8.83 -1.56 20.86
CA GLY A 112 -10.14 -2.02 21.33
C GLY A 112 -11.29 -1.52 20.46
N ASP A 113 -10.99 -1.16 19.21
CA ASP A 113 -11.92 -0.63 18.22
C ASP A 113 -11.72 -1.32 16.87
N GLU A 114 -12.70 -1.19 15.97
CA GLU A 114 -12.68 -1.85 14.67
C GLU A 114 -12.08 -0.96 13.56
N GLN A 115 -11.32 0.09 13.91
CA GLN A 115 -10.90 1.12 12.95
C GLN A 115 -9.91 0.59 11.91
N ILE A 116 -8.92 -0.21 12.35
CA ILE A 116 -7.94 -0.84 11.45
C ILE A 116 -8.63 -1.89 10.57
N LEU A 117 -9.54 -2.68 11.14
CA LEU A 117 -10.33 -3.65 10.39
C LEU A 117 -11.24 -2.98 9.34
N SER A 118 -11.91 -1.88 9.70
CA SER A 118 -12.74 -1.08 8.78
C SER A 118 -11.92 -0.54 7.62
N MET A 119 -10.70 -0.07 7.89
CA MET A 119 -9.78 0.38 6.85
C MET A 119 -9.34 -0.78 5.95
N GLY A 120 -9.07 -1.96 6.52
CA GLY A 120 -8.77 -3.18 5.76
C GLY A 120 -9.93 -3.59 4.84
N LEU A 121 -11.17 -3.53 5.33
CA LEU A 121 -12.36 -3.81 4.52
C LEU A 121 -12.51 -2.81 3.38
N LEU A 122 -12.31 -1.51 3.66
CA LEU A 122 -12.34 -0.47 2.63
C LEU A 122 -11.31 -0.76 1.52
N LEU A 123 -10.07 -1.09 1.89
CA LEU A 123 -9.01 -1.44 0.95
C LEU A 123 -9.35 -2.70 0.14
N PHE A 124 -9.93 -3.72 0.77
CA PHE A 124 -10.34 -4.96 0.11
C PHE A 124 -11.45 -4.71 -0.93
N VAL A 125 -12.50 -3.97 -0.56
CA VAL A 125 -13.59 -3.59 -1.48
C VAL A 125 -13.04 -2.78 -2.65
N ALA A 126 -12.17 -1.83 -2.35
CA ALA A 126 -11.58 -0.96 -3.37
C ALA A 126 -10.65 -1.75 -4.32
N PHE A 127 -9.91 -2.74 -3.81
CA PHE A 127 -9.15 -3.69 -4.64
C PHE A 127 -10.07 -4.52 -5.55
N GLY A 128 -11.26 -4.91 -5.08
CA GLY A 128 -12.29 -5.55 -5.91
C GLY A 128 -12.71 -4.66 -7.09
N PHE A 129 -12.95 -3.37 -6.86
CA PHE A 129 -13.24 -2.40 -7.93
C PHE A 129 -12.08 -2.29 -8.93
N TRP A 130 -10.83 -2.30 -8.45
CA TRP A 130 -9.66 -2.33 -9.33
C TRP A 130 -9.69 -3.54 -10.27
N ILE A 131 -9.93 -4.75 -9.76
CA ILE A 131 -9.98 -5.96 -10.58
C ILE A 131 -11.06 -5.85 -11.66
N ILE A 132 -12.25 -5.35 -11.31
CA ILE A 132 -13.35 -5.14 -12.26
C ILE A 132 -12.94 -4.16 -13.36
N ILE A 133 -12.35 -3.01 -13.00
CA ILE A 133 -11.94 -1.99 -13.96
C ILE A 133 -10.80 -2.51 -14.86
N ALA A 134 -9.77 -3.12 -14.27
CA ALA A 134 -8.64 -3.68 -15.01
C ALA A 134 -9.10 -4.76 -15.99
N HIS A 135 -10.01 -5.65 -15.55
CA HIS A 135 -10.59 -6.68 -16.40
C HIS A 135 -11.43 -6.07 -17.53
N THR A 136 -12.23 -5.05 -17.22
CA THR A 136 -13.04 -4.35 -18.23
C THR A 136 -12.17 -3.73 -19.32
N VAL A 137 -11.09 -3.03 -18.94
CA VAL A 137 -10.13 -2.46 -19.89
C VAL A 137 -9.53 -3.57 -20.74
N PHE A 138 -9.01 -4.63 -20.11
CA PHE A 138 -8.42 -5.75 -20.82
C PHE A 138 -9.39 -6.37 -21.84
N SER A 139 -10.61 -6.67 -21.43
CA SER A 139 -11.62 -7.33 -22.26
C SER A 139 -12.04 -6.48 -23.47
N ILE A 140 -12.13 -5.15 -23.33
CA ILE A 140 -12.44 -4.26 -24.46
C ILE A 140 -11.39 -4.39 -25.58
N PHE A 141 -10.11 -4.32 -25.22
CA PHE A 141 -9.01 -4.35 -26.19
C PHE A 141 -8.76 -5.73 -26.79
N VAL A 142 -9.00 -6.81 -26.02
CA VAL A 142 -8.94 -8.18 -26.55
C VAL A 142 -10.02 -8.40 -27.61
N VAL A 143 -11.25 -7.95 -27.35
CA VAL A 143 -12.35 -8.03 -28.32
C VAL A 143 -12.04 -7.21 -29.57
N GLU A 144 -11.46 -6.01 -29.41
CA GLU A 144 -11.03 -5.16 -30.53
C GLU A 144 -9.94 -5.82 -31.39
N ALA A 145 -9.02 -6.56 -30.78
CA ALA A 145 -7.93 -7.23 -31.48
C ALA A 145 -8.36 -8.47 -32.30
N GLY A 146 -9.55 -9.03 -32.04
CA GLY A 146 -10.06 -10.21 -32.72
C GLY A 146 -9.49 -11.55 -32.20
N ALA A 147 -9.84 -12.65 -32.89
CA ALA A 147 -9.51 -14.00 -32.48
C ALA A 147 -7.98 -14.26 -32.47
N GLY A 148 -7.47 -14.92 -31.42
CA GLY A 148 -6.04 -15.27 -31.27
C GLY A 148 -5.21 -14.29 -30.41
N SER A 149 -5.84 -13.29 -29.80
CA SER A 149 -5.23 -12.30 -28.91
C SER A 149 -4.99 -12.79 -27.46
N GLU A 150 -5.21 -14.08 -27.20
CA GLU A 150 -5.04 -14.72 -25.87
C GLU A 150 -3.60 -15.20 -25.59
N SER A 151 -2.63 -14.77 -26.41
CA SER A 151 -1.20 -15.02 -26.18
C SER A 151 -0.52 -13.79 -25.60
N LEU A 152 0.51 -13.98 -24.77
CA LEU A 152 1.38 -12.87 -24.31
C LEU A 152 1.95 -12.02 -25.46
N ALA A 153 2.05 -12.56 -26.67
CA ALA A 153 2.43 -11.82 -27.87
C ALA A 153 1.47 -10.63 -28.17
N PHE A 154 0.21 -10.71 -27.75
CA PHE A 154 -0.76 -9.63 -27.86
C PHE A 154 -0.27 -8.33 -27.21
N LEU A 155 0.43 -8.41 -26.08
CA LEU A 155 0.94 -7.25 -25.35
C LEU A 155 1.95 -6.41 -26.15
N LEU A 156 2.56 -7.01 -27.18
CA LEU A 156 3.53 -6.35 -28.06
C LEU A 156 2.89 -5.79 -29.34
N THR A 157 1.60 -6.04 -29.57
CA THR A 157 0.86 -5.46 -30.70
C THR A 157 0.51 -4.01 -30.43
N GLN A 158 0.19 -3.24 -31.47
CA GLN A 158 -0.26 -1.85 -31.31
C GLN A 158 -1.48 -1.74 -30.39
N THR A 159 -2.44 -2.65 -30.53
CA THR A 159 -3.64 -2.71 -29.69
C THR A 159 -3.28 -3.05 -28.24
N GLY A 160 -2.41 -4.04 -28.02
CA GLY A 160 -1.95 -4.41 -26.67
C GLY A 160 -1.13 -3.31 -25.99
N LEU A 161 -0.27 -2.59 -26.72
CA LEU A 161 0.46 -1.43 -26.19
C LEU A 161 -0.49 -0.28 -25.83
N THR A 162 -1.51 -0.05 -26.66
CA THR A 162 -2.55 0.95 -26.37
C THR A 162 -3.35 0.57 -25.12
N MET A 163 -3.72 -0.70 -24.99
CA MET A 163 -4.35 -1.25 -23.79
C MET A 163 -3.49 -1.04 -22.55
N LEU A 164 -2.20 -1.36 -22.61
CA LEU A 164 -1.26 -1.17 -21.50
C LEU A 164 -1.14 0.31 -21.12
N ALA A 165 -1.08 1.23 -22.09
CA ALA A 165 -1.03 2.66 -21.83
C ALA A 165 -2.32 3.16 -21.13
N VAL A 166 -3.49 2.81 -21.67
CA VAL A 166 -4.79 3.20 -21.10
C VAL A 166 -4.98 2.59 -19.71
N GLY A 167 -4.70 1.30 -19.55
CA GLY A 167 -4.76 0.61 -18.27
C GLY A 167 -3.81 1.19 -17.24
N SER A 168 -2.59 1.59 -17.64
CA SER A 168 -1.61 2.23 -16.76
C SER A 168 -2.07 3.62 -16.30
N ILE A 169 -2.69 4.42 -17.17
CA ILE A 169 -3.24 5.73 -16.80
C ILE A 169 -4.37 5.57 -15.77
N ILE A 170 -5.33 4.68 -16.06
CA ILE A 170 -6.45 4.39 -15.15
C ILE A 170 -5.92 3.87 -13.81
N GLY A 171 -4.98 2.92 -13.85
CA GLY A 171 -4.32 2.37 -12.66
C GLY A 171 -3.56 3.41 -11.86
N ALA A 172 -2.83 4.32 -12.51
CA ALA A 172 -2.13 5.41 -11.83
C ALA A 172 -3.08 6.36 -11.10
N ILE A 173 -4.23 6.69 -11.70
CA ILE A 173 -5.27 7.52 -11.06
C ILE A 173 -5.84 6.81 -9.83
N ILE A 174 -6.20 5.53 -9.96
CA ILE A 174 -6.74 4.73 -8.85
C ILE A 174 -5.70 4.60 -7.73
N ALA A 175 -4.46 4.24 -8.07
CA ALA A 175 -3.37 4.12 -7.12
C ALA A 175 -3.09 5.43 -6.40
N LEU A 176 -3.17 6.58 -7.09
CA LEU A 176 -3.01 7.89 -6.47
C LEU A 176 -4.14 8.17 -5.47
N VAL A 177 -5.40 7.89 -5.82
CA VAL A 177 -6.53 8.05 -4.89
C VAL A 177 -6.34 7.22 -3.63
N PHE A 178 -5.94 5.96 -3.79
CA PHE A 178 -5.65 5.07 -2.65
C PHE A 178 -4.49 5.57 -1.82
N TYR A 179 -3.40 5.96 -2.47
CA TYR A 179 -2.22 6.48 -1.81
C TYR A 179 -2.56 7.70 -0.96
N VAL A 180 -3.25 8.69 -1.54
CA VAL A 180 -3.68 9.89 -0.82
C VAL A 180 -4.58 9.54 0.37
N ALA A 181 -5.49 8.59 0.19
CA ALA A 181 -6.40 8.15 1.24
C ALA A 181 -5.74 7.33 2.35
N THR A 182 -4.58 6.70 2.12
CA THR A 182 -4.05 5.68 3.05
C THR A 182 -2.62 5.90 3.54
N VAL A 183 -1.79 6.70 2.84
CA VAL A 183 -0.36 6.86 3.13
C VAL A 183 -0.09 7.16 4.60
N PHE A 184 -0.94 7.98 5.23
CA PHE A 184 -0.80 8.30 6.65
C PHE A 184 -1.94 7.78 7.52
N SER A 185 -3.01 7.23 6.95
CA SER A 185 -4.16 6.83 7.74
C SER A 185 -3.90 5.58 8.58
N LEU A 186 -3.27 4.56 8.02
CA LEU A 186 -2.94 3.34 8.77
C LEU A 186 -1.88 3.55 9.86
N PRO A 187 -0.72 4.22 9.61
CA PRO A 187 0.21 4.52 10.69
C PRO A 187 -0.44 5.43 11.75
N MET A 188 -1.33 6.35 11.36
CA MET A 188 -2.07 7.18 12.31
C MET A 188 -3.04 6.38 13.20
N LEU A 189 -3.72 5.37 12.65
CA LEU A 189 -4.58 4.46 13.44
C LEU A 189 -3.76 3.60 14.42
N VAL A 190 -2.53 3.23 14.06
CA VAL A 190 -1.58 2.57 14.96
C VAL A 190 -1.03 3.53 16.02
N ASP A 191 -0.77 4.79 15.65
CA ASP A 191 -0.21 5.81 16.54
C ASP A 191 -1.24 6.36 17.54
N ARG A 192 -2.50 6.57 17.12
CA ARG A 192 -3.50 7.37 17.85
C ARG A 192 -4.88 6.71 17.89
N LYS A 193 -5.67 7.07 18.91
CA LYS A 193 -7.10 6.71 19.02
C LYS A 193 -7.94 7.68 18.20
N VAL A 194 -8.16 7.37 16.92
CA VAL A 194 -8.92 8.21 15.96
C VAL A 194 -9.78 7.33 15.07
N SER A 195 -10.87 7.88 14.52
CA SER A 195 -11.68 7.14 13.55
C SER A 195 -10.93 6.98 12.22
N PHE A 196 -11.21 5.91 11.48
CA PHE A 196 -10.62 5.68 10.16
C PHE A 196 -10.98 6.82 9.19
N VAL A 197 -12.19 7.38 9.31
CA VAL A 197 -12.62 8.56 8.52
C VAL A 197 -11.74 9.77 8.85
N ALA A 198 -11.51 10.06 10.14
CA ALA A 198 -10.62 11.15 10.55
C ALA A 198 -9.18 10.91 10.04
N ALA A 199 -8.70 9.68 10.08
CA ALA A 199 -7.39 9.32 9.55
C ALA A 199 -7.29 9.52 8.02
N ILE A 200 -8.33 9.20 7.25
CA ILE A 200 -8.41 9.47 5.80
C ILE A 200 -8.40 10.97 5.54
N ILE A 201 -9.23 11.74 6.25
CA ILE A 201 -9.29 13.20 6.09
C ILE A 201 -7.93 13.84 6.41
N THR A 202 -7.25 13.39 7.47
CA THR A 202 -5.90 13.88 7.80
C THR A 202 -4.87 13.50 6.74
N SER A 203 -4.92 12.29 6.18
CA SER A 203 -4.03 11.87 5.08
C SER A 203 -4.23 12.73 3.82
N ILE A 204 -5.49 13.03 3.47
CA ILE A 204 -5.82 13.94 2.36
C ILE A 204 -5.28 15.35 2.65
N ARG A 205 -5.46 15.86 3.87
CA ARG A 205 -4.93 17.18 4.28
C ARG A 205 -3.39 17.22 4.18
N ALA A 206 -2.72 16.16 4.62
CA ALA A 206 -1.27 16.01 4.50
C ALA A 206 -0.78 16.03 3.05
N PHE A 207 -1.48 15.31 2.16
CA PHE A 207 -1.20 15.36 0.73
C PHE A 207 -1.39 16.75 0.15
N ARG A 208 -2.51 17.42 0.45
CA ARG A 208 -2.79 18.78 -0.06
C ARG A 208 -1.82 19.83 0.44
N ALA A 209 -1.28 19.65 1.65
CA ALA A 209 -0.25 20.53 2.21
C ALA A 209 1.13 20.30 1.58
N ASN A 210 1.46 19.08 1.16
CA ASN A 210 2.79 18.71 0.66
C ASN A 210 2.74 17.89 -0.64
N PRO A 211 2.06 18.36 -1.70
CA PRO A 211 1.72 17.52 -2.85
C PRO A 211 2.96 17.04 -3.61
N LEU A 212 3.95 17.91 -3.83
CA LEU A 212 5.15 17.56 -4.60
C LEU A 212 5.96 16.46 -3.91
N VAL A 213 6.25 16.61 -2.61
CA VAL A 213 7.06 15.64 -1.86
C VAL A 213 6.34 14.30 -1.74
N LEU A 214 5.03 14.32 -1.50
CA LEU A 214 4.25 13.10 -1.39
C LEU A 214 3.98 12.43 -2.74
N LEU A 215 3.94 13.18 -3.86
CA LEU A 215 3.96 12.59 -5.19
C LEU A 215 5.30 11.93 -5.50
N CYS A 216 6.43 12.58 -5.17
CA CYS A 216 7.75 11.95 -5.30
C CYS A 216 7.85 10.66 -4.48
N TRP A 217 7.30 10.65 -3.26
CA TRP A 217 7.23 9.45 -2.43
C TRP A 217 6.36 8.35 -3.05
N ALA A 218 5.19 8.70 -3.59
CA ALA A 218 4.31 7.76 -4.29
C ALA A 218 5.00 7.11 -5.50
N VAL A 219 5.66 7.91 -6.33
CA VAL A 219 6.42 7.43 -7.50
C VAL A 219 7.57 6.53 -7.06
N PHE A 220 8.30 6.91 -6.02
CA PHE A 220 9.39 6.10 -5.47
C PHE A 220 8.88 4.73 -4.99
N ILE A 221 7.77 4.68 -4.25
CA ILE A 221 7.14 3.43 -3.82
C ILE A 221 6.75 2.60 -5.05
N ALA A 222 6.04 3.19 -6.01
CA ALA A 222 5.54 2.48 -7.19
C ALA A 222 6.69 1.84 -8.00
N VAL A 223 7.74 2.60 -8.31
CA VAL A 223 8.92 2.10 -9.04
C VAL A 223 9.65 1.03 -8.24
N THR A 224 9.84 1.23 -6.93
CA THR A 224 10.51 0.27 -6.06
C THR A 224 9.75 -1.05 -6.02
N LEU A 225 8.43 -1.01 -5.84
CA LEU A 225 7.60 -2.22 -5.79
C LEU A 225 7.57 -2.93 -7.15
N PHE A 226 7.47 -2.18 -8.25
CA PHE A 226 7.53 -2.75 -9.60
C PHE A 226 8.83 -3.50 -9.85
N ILE A 227 9.98 -2.89 -9.53
CA ILE A 227 11.30 -3.53 -9.66
C ILE A 227 11.41 -4.74 -8.71
N ALA A 228 10.91 -4.63 -7.48
CA ALA A 228 10.95 -5.69 -6.48
C ALA A 228 10.08 -6.91 -6.83
N MET A 229 9.04 -6.73 -7.64
CA MET A 229 8.19 -7.80 -8.13
C MET A 229 8.81 -8.59 -9.29
N ALA A 230 9.67 -7.96 -10.09
CA ALA A 230 10.30 -8.58 -11.27
C ALA A 230 11.04 -9.90 -10.98
N PRO A 231 11.85 -10.05 -9.90
CA PRO A 231 12.49 -11.32 -9.55
C PRO A 231 11.52 -12.25 -8.81
N LEU A 232 10.38 -12.59 -9.43
CA LEU A 232 9.35 -13.48 -8.87
C LEU A 232 8.90 -13.08 -7.46
N PHE A 233 8.59 -11.79 -7.27
CA PHE A 233 8.18 -11.20 -5.98
C PHE A 233 9.24 -11.22 -4.87
N LEU A 234 10.40 -11.86 -5.06
CA LEU A 234 11.41 -12.03 -4.00
C LEU A 234 12.00 -10.70 -3.51
N GLY A 235 12.03 -9.67 -4.36
CA GLY A 235 12.48 -8.32 -3.95
C GLY A 235 11.58 -7.70 -2.89
N LEU A 236 10.32 -8.13 -2.79
CA LEU A 236 9.37 -7.64 -1.78
C LEU A 236 9.80 -7.99 -0.35
N ILE A 237 10.63 -9.03 -0.16
CA ILE A 237 11.20 -9.42 1.14
C ILE A 237 11.97 -8.24 1.78
N VAL A 238 12.55 -7.37 0.96
CA VAL A 238 13.29 -6.19 1.42
C VAL A 238 12.50 -4.91 1.20
N ALA A 239 11.85 -4.75 0.04
CA ALA A 239 11.15 -3.53 -0.30
C ALA A 239 9.97 -3.23 0.64
N LEU A 240 9.11 -4.21 0.91
CA LEU A 240 7.92 -3.99 1.75
C LEU A 240 8.27 -3.60 3.19
N PRO A 241 9.19 -4.31 3.89
CA PRO A 241 9.55 -3.94 5.25
C PRO A 241 10.10 -2.52 5.35
N VAL A 242 11.03 -2.20 4.45
CA VAL A 242 11.73 -0.91 4.47
C VAL A 242 10.75 0.23 4.17
N LEU A 243 9.90 0.08 3.15
CA LEU A 243 8.89 1.07 2.81
C LEU A 243 7.83 1.22 3.92
N GLY A 244 7.43 0.12 4.57
CA GLY A 244 6.52 0.14 5.71
C GLY A 244 7.12 0.94 6.88
N HIS A 245 8.33 0.60 7.32
CA HIS A 245 9.01 1.34 8.39
C HIS A 245 9.28 2.80 7.99
N ALA A 246 9.70 3.07 6.75
CA ALA A 246 9.91 4.43 6.27
C ALA A 246 8.61 5.26 6.28
N THR A 247 7.48 4.65 5.90
CA THR A 247 6.17 5.33 5.91
C THR A 247 5.75 5.70 7.33
N TRP A 248 6.04 4.86 8.33
CA TRP A 248 5.87 5.23 9.75
C TRP A 248 6.67 6.50 10.11
N HIS A 249 7.96 6.53 9.75
CA HIS A 249 8.83 7.66 10.04
C HIS A 249 8.44 8.94 9.30
N LEU A 250 7.91 8.81 8.09
CA LEU A 250 7.38 9.94 7.34
C LEU A 250 6.08 10.45 7.97
N HIS A 251 5.17 9.54 8.37
CA HIS A 251 3.96 9.88 9.12
C HIS A 251 4.27 10.70 10.38
N ARG A 252 5.24 10.28 11.20
CA ARG A 252 5.65 10.98 12.43
C ARG A 252 6.20 12.39 12.18
N ARG A 253 6.73 12.66 10.98
CA ARG A 253 7.20 13.99 10.56
C ARG A 253 6.08 14.85 10.00
N THR A 254 5.04 14.24 9.44
CA THR A 254 3.95 14.97 8.78
C THR A 254 2.75 15.23 9.69
N VAL A 255 2.40 14.31 10.58
CA VAL A 255 1.19 14.39 11.42
C VAL A 255 1.58 14.61 12.89
N GLN A 256 1.11 15.72 13.48
CA GLN A 256 1.44 16.21 14.82
C GLN A 256 0.29 16.07 15.80
#